data_AF-A0A7K1EBR0-F1
#
_entry.id   AF-A0A7K1EBR0-F1
#
_cell.length_a   1.000
_cell.length_b   1.000
_cell.length_c   1.000
_cell.angle_alpha   90.00
_cell.angle_beta   90.00
_cell.angle_gamma   90.00
#
_symmetry.space_group_name_H-M   'P 1'
#
loop_
_entity.id
_entity.type
_entity.pdbx_description
1 polymer ?
#
loop_
_entity_poly.entity_id
_entity_poly.type
_entity_poly.pdbx_seq_one_letter_code
_entity_poly.pdbx_strand_id
1 'polypeptide(L)' 'MARHYLDYASTAPLRDSARIALAEALAAQSQGTLGDPGRIHHEGMTARVL' A
#
# COMPACT_ATOMS: atom_id res chain seq x y z
N MET A 1 8.00 5.87 -22.25
CA MET A 1 7.05 5.63 -21.14
C MET A 1 6.21 6.88 -20.95
N ALA A 2 4.88 6.78 -20.99
CA ALA A 2 4.00 7.90 -20.70
C ALA A 2 3.92 8.10 -19.17
N ARG A 3 4.14 9.32 -18.67
CA ARG A 3 3.91 9.63 -17.26
C ARG A 3 2.40 9.68 -17.02
N HIS A 4 1.88 8.72 -16.28
CA HIS A 4 0.50 8.77 -15.81
C HIS A 4 0.41 9.82 -14.71
N TYR A 5 -0.20 10.96 -15.02
CA TYR A 5 -0.55 11.97 -14.01
C TYR A 5 -1.69 11.42 -13.16
N LEU A 6 -1.41 11.24 -11.87
CA LEU A 6 -2.33 10.66 -10.89
C LEU A 6 -3.31 11.68 -10.29
N ASP A 7 -3.29 12.93 -10.76
CA ASP A 7 -4.08 14.03 -10.18
C ASP A 7 -5.60 13.78 -10.24
N TYR A 8 -6.08 13.00 -11.23
CA TYR A 8 -7.48 12.57 -11.30
C TYR A 8 -7.78 11.31 -10.45
N ALA A 9 -6.74 10.56 -10.08
CA ALA A 9 -6.90 9.29 -9.35
C ALA A 9 -7.23 9.47 -7.87
N SER A 10 -6.98 10.65 -7.30
CA SER A 10 -7.20 10.96 -5.87
C SER A 10 -8.65 11.32 -5.53
N THR A 11 -9.50 11.59 -6.52
CA THR A 11 -10.95 11.90 -6.31
C THR A 11 -11.89 10.94 -7.04
N ALA A 12 -11.36 10.10 -7.94
CA ALA A 12 -12.15 9.08 -8.63
C ALA A 12 -12.41 7.88 -7.69
N PRO A 13 -13.62 7.29 -7.73
CA PRO A 13 -13.88 6.03 -7.04
C PRO A 13 -12.91 4.93 -7.48
N LEU A 14 -12.53 4.06 -6.54
CA LEU A 14 -11.72 2.89 -6.87
C LEU A 14 -12.43 2.02 -7.89
N ARG A 15 -11.68 1.52 -8.89
CA ARG A 15 -12.14 0.43 -9.75
C ARG A 15 -12.41 -0.81 -8.90
N ASP A 16 -13.40 -1.62 -9.27
CA ASP A 16 -13.77 -2.82 -8.50
C ASP A 16 -12.59 -3.78 -8.28
N SER A 17 -11.78 -4.01 -9.31
CA SER A 17 -10.58 -4.85 -9.23
C SER A 17 -9.55 -4.32 -8.23
N ALA A 18 -9.36 -3.00 -8.17
CA ALA A 18 -8.47 -2.38 -7.21
C ALA A 18 -9.01 -2.52 -5.78
N ARG A 19 -10.34 -2.42 -5.59
CA ARG A 19 -10.97 -2.59 -4.27
C ARG A 19 -10.79 -4.01 -3.76
N ILE A 20 -11.00 -5.00 -4.62
CA ILE A 20 -10.84 -6.43 -4.28
C ILE A 20 -9.39 -6.71 -3.88
N ALA A 21 -8.42 -6.28 -4.70
CA ALA A 21 -7.01 -6.47 -4.40
C ALA A 21 -6.59 -5.81 -3.07
N LEU A 22 -7.11 -4.62 -2.78
CA LEU A 22 -6.84 -3.94 -1.51
C LEU A 22 -7.45 -4.70 -0.32
N ALA A 23 -8.67 -5.21 -0.45
CA ALA A 23 -9.32 -5.99 0.60
C ALA A 23 -8.57 -7.31 0.90
N GLU A 24 -8.09 -8.00 -0.14
CA GLU A 24 -7.27 -9.21 0.01
C GLU A 24 -5.95 -8.92 0.72
N ALA A 25 -5.27 -7.83 0.36
CA ALA A 25 -4.04 -7.42 1.01
C ALA A 25 -4.25 -7.07 2.50
N LEU A 26 -5.34 -6.36 2.82
CA LEU A 26 -5.69 -6.04 4.21
C LEU A 26 -6.05 -7.29 5.02
N ALA A 27 -6.76 -8.24 4.42
CA ALA A 27 -7.06 -9.53 5.05
C ALA A 27 -5.77 -10.29 5.36
N ALA A 28 -4.85 -10.42 4.40
CA ALA A 28 -3.55 -11.05 4.61
C ALA A 28 -2.73 -10.33 5.69
N GLN A 29 -2.77 -8.99 5.74
CA GLN A 29 -2.12 -8.22 6.78
C GLN A 29 -2.71 -8.50 8.17
N SER A 30 -4.04 -8.53 8.29
CA SER A 30 -4.72 -8.85 9.56
C SER A 30 -4.42 -10.26 10.05
N GLN A 31 -4.14 -11.18 9.13
CA GLN A 31 -3.74 -12.57 9.42
C GLN A 31 -2.24 -12.70 9.70
N GLY A 32 -1.47 -11.61 9.60
CA GLY A 32 -0.02 -11.62 9.79
C GLY A 32 0.75 -12.31 8.67
N THR A 33 0.11 -12.65 7.55
CA THR A 33 0.75 -13.31 6.39
C THR A 33 1.34 -12.31 5.41
N LEU A 34 1.00 -11.02 5.56
CA LEU A 34 1.58 -9.91 4.83
C LEU A 34 2.01 -8.80 5.79
N GLY A 35 3.28 -8.37 5.69
CA GLY A 35 3.78 -7.22 6.46
C GLY A 35 3.27 -5.90 5.92
N ASP A 36 3.18 -4.88 6.77
CA ASP A 36 2.93 -3.50 6.32
C ASP A 36 4.22 -2.91 5.70
N PRO A 37 4.27 -2.64 4.38
CA PRO A 37 5.45 -2.02 3.77
C PRO A 37 5.74 -0.62 4.34
N GLY A 38 4.75 0.07 4.90
CA GLY A 38 4.94 1.33 5.63
C GLY A 38 5.68 1.17 6.96
N ARG A 39 5.57 0.00 7.61
CA ARG A 39 6.35 -0.31 8.82
C ARG A 39 7.82 -0.53 8.53
N ILE A 40 8.17 -1.00 7.33
CA ILE A 40 9.57 -1.12 6.88
C ILE A 40 10.24 0.26 6.86
N HIS A 41 9.51 1.35 6.60
CA HIS A 41 10.07 2.70 6.74
C HIS A 41 10.35 3.05 8.19
N HIS A 42 9.41 2.85 9.12
CA HIS A 42 9.61 3.17 10.54
C HIS A 42 10.67 2.28 11.21
N GLU A 43 10.58 0.96 11.04
CA GLU A 43 11.57 -0.01 11.53
C GLU A 43 12.92 0.19 10.85
N GLY A 44 12.93 0.44 9.54
CA GLY A 44 14.16 0.72 8.77
C GLY A 44 14.81 2.06 9.10
N MET A 45 14.03 3.07 9.52
CA MET A 45 14.57 4.32 10.07
C MET A 45 15.15 4.10 11.46
N THR A 46 14.46 3.33 12.32
CA THR A 46 14.94 3.01 13.68
C THR A 46 16.23 2.19 13.66
N ALA A 47 16.31 1.17 12.79
CA ALA A 47 17.49 0.32 12.66
C ALA A 47 18.73 1.05 12.11
N ARG A 48 18.55 2.15 11.36
CA ARG A 48 19.65 2.98 10.84
C ARG A 48 20.22 3.98 11.85
N VAL A 49 19.61 4.11 13.03
CA VAL A 49 20.10 4.96 14.13
C VAL A 49 21.10 4.20 15.03
N LEU A 50 21.39 2.92 14.73
CA LEU A 50 22.41 2.12 15.41
C LEU A 50 23.71 2.05 14.61
#